data_AF-A0A7C9E330-F1
#
_entry.id   AF-A0A7C9E330-F1
#
_cell.length_a   1.000
_cell.length_b   1.000
_cell.length_c   1.000
_cell.angle_alpha   90.00
_cell.angle_beta   90.00
_cell.angle_gamma   90.00
#
_symmetry.space_group_name_H-M   'P 1'
#
loop_
_entity.id
_entity.type
_entity.pdbx_description
1 polymer ?
#
loop_
_entity_poly.entity_id
_entity_poly.type
_entity_poly.pdbx_seq_one_letter_code
_entity_poly.pdbx_strand_id
1 'polypeptide(L)'
;TTLVNLVNYASLVATNAARHRIVAGKSKMLLEFGLRRAQGPDGGVSASRYCYLGGFDATSNMAAGRLFGIPLKGTHSHAFVSSFMSPDEIVEKSLCSADGSTTCEDFVCLIHT
;
A
#
# COMPACT_ATOMS: atom_id res chain seq x y z
N THR A 1 -13.67 -10.79 26.38
CA THR A 1 -12.29 -10.43 25.96
C THR A 1 -12.19 -10.25 24.44
N THR A 2 -12.68 -11.18 23.64
CA THR A 2 -12.66 -11.11 22.15
C THR A 2 -13.34 -9.87 21.59
N LEU A 3 -14.58 -9.58 22.00
CA LEU A 3 -15.35 -8.44 21.51
C LEU A 3 -14.58 -7.10 21.63
N VAL A 4 -14.05 -6.84 22.83
CA VAL A 4 -13.32 -5.60 23.11
C VAL A 4 -12.06 -5.49 22.26
N ASN A 5 -11.35 -6.61 22.02
CA ASN A 5 -10.15 -6.60 21.18
C ASN A 5 -10.48 -6.25 19.72
N LEU A 6 -11.53 -6.86 19.16
CA LEU A 6 -11.96 -6.56 17.78
C LEU A 6 -12.40 -5.10 17.64
N VAL A 7 -13.21 -4.60 18.57
CA VAL A 7 -13.76 -3.23 18.50
C VAL A 7 -12.66 -2.18 18.72
N ASN A 8 -11.77 -2.38 19.71
CA ASN A 8 -10.71 -1.42 20.00
C ASN A 8 -9.72 -1.30 18.84
N TYR A 9 -9.26 -2.42 18.30
CA TYR A 9 -8.29 -2.40 17.20
C TYR A 9 -8.89 -1.78 15.93
N ALA A 10 -10.10 -2.20 15.56
CA ALA A 10 -10.78 -1.67 14.38
C ALA A 10 -11.01 -0.17 14.48
N SER A 11 -11.53 0.30 15.62
CA SER A 11 -11.83 1.72 15.84
C SER A 11 -10.57 2.58 15.87
N LEU A 12 -9.49 2.09 16.50
CA LEU A 12 -8.21 2.78 16.56
C LEU A 12 -7.61 2.98 15.17
N VAL A 13 -7.52 1.91 14.38
CA VAL A 13 -6.91 1.95 13.04
C VAL A 13 -7.75 2.80 12.09
N ALA A 14 -9.07 2.60 12.06
CA ALA A 14 -9.95 3.36 11.19
C ALA A 14 -9.96 4.86 11.52
N THR A 15 -9.97 5.22 12.81
CA THR A 15 -9.94 6.63 13.21
C THR A 15 -8.59 7.28 12.88
N ASN A 16 -7.48 6.55 13.06
CA ASN A 16 -6.17 7.09 12.68
C ASN A 16 -6.05 7.30 11.17
N ALA A 17 -6.55 6.36 10.36
CA ALA A 17 -6.65 6.52 8.93
C ALA A 17 -7.51 7.73 8.52
N ALA A 18 -8.66 7.92 9.18
CA ALA A 18 -9.53 9.08 8.95
C ALA A 18 -8.82 10.41 9.28
N ARG A 19 -8.02 10.45 10.35
CA ARG A 19 -7.20 11.63 10.68
C ARG A 19 -6.20 11.93 9.57
N HIS A 20 -5.53 10.92 9.01
CA HIS A 20 -4.63 11.11 7.87
C HIS A 20 -5.37 11.62 6.62
N ARG A 21 -6.56 11.06 6.33
CA ARG A 21 -7.41 11.54 5.23
C ARG A 21 -7.82 12.99 5.38
N ILE A 22 -8.23 13.41 6.59
CA ILE A 22 -8.62 14.80 6.85
C ILE A 22 -7.45 15.75 6.58
N VAL A 23 -6.25 15.41 7.04
CA VAL A 23 -5.05 16.25 6.87
C VAL A 23 -4.56 16.28 5.42
N ALA A 24 -4.54 15.13 4.74
CA ALA A 24 -4.07 15.05 3.35
C ALA A 24 -5.05 15.67 2.34
N GLY A 25 -6.34 15.73 2.69
CA GLY A 25 -7.40 16.19 1.80
C GLY A 25 -7.84 15.14 0.78
N LYS A 26 -8.87 15.48 -0.01
CA LYS A 26 -9.47 14.57 -1.00
C LYS A 26 -8.65 14.43 -2.31
N SER A 27 -7.77 15.38 -2.58
CA SER A 27 -6.99 15.42 -3.84
C SER A 27 -5.79 14.50 -3.85
N LYS A 28 -5.33 14.05 -2.68
CA LYS A 28 -4.15 13.19 -2.54
C LYS A 28 -4.55 11.73 -2.45
N MET A 29 -3.83 10.89 -3.19
CA MET A 29 -3.96 9.45 -3.06
C MET A 29 -3.24 8.99 -1.80
N LEU A 30 -3.95 8.25 -0.95
CA LEU A 30 -3.42 7.69 0.28
C LEU A 30 -3.30 6.17 0.12
N LEU A 31 -2.12 5.64 0.42
CA LEU A 31 -1.80 4.21 0.30
C LEU A 31 -1.40 3.62 1.65
N GLU A 32 -1.94 2.45 1.99
CA GLU A 32 -1.57 1.70 3.19
C GLU A 32 -0.43 0.72 2.89
N PHE A 33 0.76 1.00 3.44
CA PHE A 33 1.98 0.18 3.31
C PHE A 33 2.54 -0.29 4.68
N GLY A 34 1.67 -0.45 5.67
CA GLY A 34 1.96 -0.79 7.05
C GLY A 34 2.15 -2.28 7.34
N LEU A 35 1.67 -3.19 6.46
CA LEU A 35 1.67 -4.66 6.63
C LEU A 35 2.88 -5.22 7.43
N ARG A 36 4.12 -4.98 6.99
CA ARG A 36 5.35 -5.53 7.62
C ARG A 36 5.64 -5.03 9.05
N ARG A 37 4.82 -4.12 9.60
CA ARG A 37 4.90 -3.58 10.97
C ARG A 37 3.64 -3.92 11.78
N ALA A 38 2.65 -4.57 11.16
CA ALA A 38 1.41 -4.91 11.83
C ALA A 38 1.65 -6.00 12.88
N GLN A 39 0.94 -5.87 14.01
CA GLN A 39 1.12 -6.76 15.15
C GLN A 39 0.12 -7.92 15.10
N GLY A 40 0.63 -9.14 15.33
CA GLY A 40 -0.17 -10.35 15.39
C GLY A 40 -0.44 -11.00 14.03
N PRO A 41 -0.93 -12.25 14.03
CA PRO A 41 -1.05 -13.08 12.81
C PRO A 41 -2.06 -12.52 11.79
N ASP A 42 -3.14 -11.89 12.25
CA ASP A 42 -4.16 -11.27 11.39
C ASP A 42 -4.07 -9.72 11.36
N GLY A 43 -3.11 -9.14 12.10
CA GLY A 43 -2.96 -7.70 12.22
C GLY A 43 -2.73 -7.01 10.87
N GLY A 44 -1.98 -7.65 9.96
CA GLY A 44 -1.72 -7.08 8.64
C GLY A 44 -2.96 -6.95 7.77
N VAL A 45 -3.79 -8.01 7.70
CA VAL A 45 -5.00 -8.04 6.87
C VAL A 45 -6.10 -7.17 7.45
N SER A 46 -6.31 -7.25 8.76
CA SER A 46 -7.28 -6.41 9.46
C SER A 46 -6.89 -4.93 9.43
N ALA A 47 -5.61 -4.58 9.60
CA ALA A 47 -5.13 -3.20 9.45
C ALA A 47 -5.45 -2.64 8.06
N SER A 48 -5.07 -3.35 7.00
CA SER A 48 -5.34 -2.92 5.62
C SER A 48 -6.83 -2.65 5.38
N ARG A 49 -7.70 -3.51 5.92
CA ARG A 49 -9.16 -3.35 5.86
C ARG A 49 -9.63 -2.08 6.56
N TYR A 50 -9.23 -1.87 7.81
CA TYR A 50 -9.70 -0.73 8.60
C TYR A 50 -9.08 0.60 8.14
N CYS A 51 -7.86 0.57 7.60
CA CYS A 51 -7.27 1.72 6.93
C CYS A 51 -8.08 2.14 5.71
N TYR A 52 -8.46 1.19 4.85
CA TYR A 52 -9.31 1.48 3.69
C TYR A 52 -10.68 2.03 4.13
N LEU A 53 -11.30 1.42 5.15
CA LEU A 53 -12.54 1.94 5.73
C LEU A 53 -12.40 3.36 6.29
N GLY A 54 -11.25 3.69 6.88
CA GLY A 54 -10.92 5.03 7.37
C GLY A 54 -10.60 6.06 6.27
N GLY A 55 -10.59 5.67 5.00
CA GLY A 55 -10.46 6.58 3.87
C GLY A 55 -9.12 6.54 3.14
N PHE A 56 -8.28 5.52 3.36
CA PHE A 56 -7.19 5.20 2.42
C PHE A 56 -7.76 4.70 1.09
N ASP A 57 -7.07 4.94 -0.03
CA ASP A 57 -7.57 4.60 -1.38
C ASP A 57 -7.15 3.22 -1.86
N ALA A 58 -6.03 2.68 -1.35
CA ALA A 58 -5.50 1.38 -1.73
C ALA A 58 -4.52 0.82 -0.69
N THR A 59 -4.18 -0.46 -0.82
CA THR A 59 -3.21 -1.18 0.05
C THR A 59 -2.18 -1.95 -0.78
N SER A 60 -1.00 -2.24 -0.22
CA SER A 60 -0.06 -3.20 -0.81
C SER A 60 -0.33 -4.66 -0.40
N ASN A 61 -1.30 -4.90 0.49
CA ASN A 61 -1.57 -6.23 1.01
C ASN A 61 -2.48 -7.05 0.06
N MET A 62 -1.86 -7.97 -0.69
CA MET A 62 -2.58 -8.82 -1.64
C MET A 62 -3.68 -9.68 -1.00
N ALA A 63 -3.48 -10.15 0.23
CA ALA A 63 -4.49 -10.94 0.93
C ALA A 63 -5.73 -10.10 1.26
N ALA A 64 -5.54 -8.84 1.68
CA ALA A 64 -6.62 -7.91 1.92
C ALA A 64 -7.35 -7.51 0.61
N GLY A 65 -6.61 -7.31 -0.48
CA GLY A 65 -7.21 -7.11 -1.81
C GLY A 65 -8.06 -8.30 -2.25
N ARG A 66 -7.57 -9.53 -2.06
CA ARG A 66 -8.31 -10.76 -2.41
C ARG A 66 -9.55 -10.97 -1.55
N LEU A 67 -9.48 -10.73 -0.24
CA LEU A 67 -10.57 -11.01 0.69
C LEU A 67 -11.65 -9.92 0.71
N PHE A 68 -11.26 -8.65 0.55
CA PHE A 68 -12.15 -7.50 0.74
C PHE A 68 -12.31 -6.63 -0.51
N GLY A 69 -11.69 -6.98 -1.63
CA GLY A 69 -11.79 -6.20 -2.88
C GLY A 69 -11.14 -4.82 -2.81
N ILE A 70 -10.19 -4.62 -1.88
CA ILE A 70 -9.49 -3.34 -1.72
C ILE A 70 -8.55 -3.15 -2.91
N PRO A 71 -8.55 -1.98 -3.57
CA PRO A 71 -7.61 -1.69 -4.64
C PRO A 71 -6.16 -1.90 -4.21
N LEU A 72 -5.39 -2.59 -5.05
CA LEU A 72 -3.98 -2.90 -4.79
C LEU A 72 -3.07 -1.89 -5.49
N LYS A 73 -2.07 -1.38 -4.76
CA LYS A 73 -1.03 -0.50 -5.30
C LYS A 73 0.32 -0.84 -4.67
N GLY A 74 1.38 -0.70 -5.44
CA GLY A 74 2.75 -0.91 -4.99
C GLY A 74 3.74 -0.49 -6.06
N THR A 75 4.96 -0.17 -5.64
CA THR A 75 6.10 0.06 -6.52
C THR A 75 7.00 -1.18 -6.47
N HIS A 76 7.94 -1.26 -7.41
CA HIS A 76 9.07 -2.18 -7.27
C HIS A 76 9.86 -1.85 -5.98
N SER A 77 10.62 -2.82 -5.49
CA SER A 77 11.46 -2.67 -4.29
C SER A 77 12.88 -2.25 -4.66
N HIS A 78 13.58 -1.63 -3.71
CA HIS A 78 15.01 -1.35 -3.89
C HIS A 78 15.84 -2.60 -4.19
N ALA A 79 15.45 -3.76 -3.63
CA ALA A 79 16.15 -5.02 -3.85
C ALA A 79 16.16 -5.45 -5.33
N PHE A 80 15.15 -5.07 -6.11
CA PHE A 80 15.13 -5.31 -7.56
C PHE A 80 16.28 -4.58 -8.26
N VAL A 81 16.54 -3.32 -7.92
CA VAL A 81 17.63 -2.59 -8.60
C VAL A 81 18.99 -2.94 -8.01
N SER A 82 19.06 -3.21 -6.70
CA SER A 82 20.30 -3.68 -6.06
C SER A 82 20.76 -5.06 -6.55
N SER A 83 19.95 -5.82 -7.28
CA SER A 83 20.41 -7.07 -7.90
C SER A 83 21.20 -6.86 -9.19
N PHE A 84 21.21 -5.64 -9.75
CA PHE A 84 22.00 -5.28 -10.94
C PHE A 84 23.30 -4.58 -10.53
N MET A 85 24.30 -4.59 -11.41
CA MET A 85 25.60 -3.95 -11.13
C MET A 85 25.56 -2.43 -11.35
N SER A 86 24.68 -1.96 -12.23
CA SER A 86 24.43 -0.54 -12.49
C SER A 86 22.97 -0.34 -12.95
N PRO A 87 22.32 0.80 -12.67
CA PRO A 87 21.01 1.15 -13.25
C PRO A 87 21.00 1.17 -14.79
N ASP A 88 22.16 1.26 -15.43
CA ASP A 88 22.32 1.23 -16.89
C ASP A 88 22.10 -0.18 -17.47
N GLU A 89 22.20 -1.22 -16.65
CA GLU A 89 21.92 -2.61 -17.03
C GLU A 89 20.42 -2.86 -17.25
N ILE A 90 19.57 -2.01 -16.68
CA ILE A 90 18.11 -2.08 -16.83
C ILE A 90 17.73 -1.48 -18.17
N VAL A 91 17.58 -2.33 -19.19
CA VAL A 91 17.24 -1.93 -20.57
C VAL A 91 15.83 -1.36 -20.65
N GLU A 92 14.86 -2.02 -20.02
CA GLU A 92 13.46 -1.61 -20.01
C GLU A 92 13.10 -0.93 -18.69
N LYS A 93 13.01 0.40 -18.72
CA LYS A 93 12.65 1.24 -17.56
C LYS A 93 11.18 1.65 -17.56
N SER A 94 10.45 1.27 -18.61
CA SER A 94 9.03 1.58 -18.78
C SER A 94 8.16 0.39 -18.36
N LEU A 95 7.03 0.68 -17.72
CA LEU A 95 6.02 -0.32 -17.37
C LEU A 95 4.65 0.10 -17.87
N CYS A 96 4.05 -0.74 -18.72
CA CYS A 96 2.68 -0.57 -19.16
C CYS A 96 1.71 -1.18 -18.14
N SER A 97 0.60 -0.49 -17.88
CA SER A 97 -0.51 -1.06 -17.12
C SER A 97 -1.09 -2.28 -17.85
N ALA A 98 -1.65 -3.24 -17.11
CA ALA A 98 -2.28 -4.44 -17.69
C ALA A 98 -3.41 -4.08 -18.68
N ASP A 99 -4.08 -2.95 -18.47
CA ASP A 99 -5.15 -2.45 -19.32
C ASP A 99 -4.64 -1.56 -20.48
N GLY A 100 -3.32 -1.34 -20.58
CA GLY A 100 -2.68 -0.47 -21.59
C GLY A 100 -2.97 1.03 -21.45
N SER A 101 -3.72 1.45 -20.42
CA SER A 101 -4.21 2.82 -20.26
C SER A 101 -3.18 3.82 -19.75
N THR A 102 -2.16 3.34 -19.04
CA THR A 102 -1.13 4.19 -18.42
C THR A 102 0.23 3.54 -18.53
N THR A 103 1.23 4.33 -18.92
CA THR A 103 2.64 3.93 -18.94
C THR A 103 3.39 4.69 -17.86
N CYS A 104 4.18 3.97 -17.06
CA CYS A 104 5.19 4.55 -16.18
C CYS A 104 6.49 4.58 -16.97
N GLU A 105 6.94 5.77 -17.38
CA GLU A 105 8.09 5.95 -18.29
C GLU A 105 9.44 5.59 -17.64
N ASP A 106 9.61 5.91 -16.36
CA ASP A 106 10.82 5.57 -15.61
C ASP A 106 10.48 5.20 -14.17
N PHE A 107 10.39 3.89 -13.90
CA PHE A 107 10.20 3.42 -12.52
C PHE A 107 11.49 3.47 -11.71
N VAL A 108 12.68 3.42 -12.32
CA VAL A 108 13.97 3.34 -11.63
C VAL A 108 14.29 4.65 -10.86
N CYS A 109 13.73 5.77 -11.31
CA CYS A 109 13.86 7.06 -10.63
C CYS A 109 13.41 7.05 -9.15
N LEU A 110 12.52 6.13 -8.74
CA LEU A 110 12.02 6.01 -7.35
C LEU A 110 13.10 5.63 -6.31
N ILE A 111 14.30 5.29 -6.74
CA ILE A 111 15.40 4.84 -5.87
C ILE A 111 16.26 6.02 -5.39
N HIS A 112 16.20 7.15 -6.10
CA HIS A 112 17.08 8.31 -5.91
C HIS A 112 16.55 9.37 -4.94
N THR A 113 15.60 9.04 -4.06
CA THR A 113 15.14 9.92 -2.96
C THR A 113 15.86 9.60 -1.65
#